data_AF-A0A0H3LZC1-F1
#
_entry.id   AF-A0A0H3LZC1-F1
#
_cell.length_a   1.000
_cell.length_b   1.000
_cell.length_c   1.000
_cell.angle_alpha   90.00
_cell.angle_beta   90.00
_cell.angle_gamma   90.00
#
_symmetry.space_group_name_H-M   'P 1'
#
loop_
_entity.id
_entity.type
_entity.pdbx_description
1 polymer ?
#
loop_
_entity_poly.entity_id
_entity_poly.type
_entity_poly.pdbx_seq_one_letter_code
_entity_poly.pdbx_strand_id
1 'polypeptide(L)' 'MEFSHISFSSKYAKCSKCKLNFLVDNIIEFSKKDMTLQRFKGLGEMNTDQLWDTTLNPDTRTFLKIKISDCEAAD' A
#
# COMPACT_ATOMS: atom_id res chain seq x y z
N MET A 1 -2.37 -16.13 29.79
CA MET A 1 -2.36 -15.70 28.38
C MET A 1 -0.92 -15.75 27.92
N GLU A 2 -0.61 -16.72 27.08
CA GLU A 2 0.73 -17.17 26.76
C GLU A 2 1.52 -16.11 25.98
N PHE A 3 2.65 -15.69 26.53
CA PHE A 3 3.71 -15.06 25.76
C PHE A 3 4.42 -16.15 24.97
N SER A 4 3.95 -16.39 23.75
CA SER A 4 4.60 -17.30 22.82
C SER A 4 5.96 -16.72 22.40
N HIS A 5 6.99 -17.32 22.98
CA HIS A 5 8.34 -17.49 22.44
C HIS A 5 8.54 -16.97 21.01
N ILE A 6 9.16 -15.80 20.86
CA ILE A 6 9.86 -15.43 19.63
C ILE A 6 11.23 -16.07 19.74
N SER A 7 11.38 -17.29 19.21
CA SER A 7 12.66 -17.98 19.08
C SER A 7 13.52 -17.24 18.05
N PHE A 8 14.33 -16.29 18.55
CA PHE A 8 15.36 -15.60 17.77
C PHE A 8 16.50 -16.58 17.46
N SER A 9 16.30 -17.39 16.42
CA SER A 9 17.31 -18.34 15.96
C SER A 9 18.45 -17.58 15.26
N SER A 10 19.55 -17.50 15.99
CA SER A 10 20.91 -17.17 15.57
C SER A 10 21.34 -17.86 14.27
N LYS A 11 21.03 -17.29 13.09
CA LYS A 11 21.50 -17.82 11.80
C LYS A 11 21.82 -16.79 10.71
N TYR A 12 22.24 -15.56 11.02
CA TYR A 12 22.69 -14.63 9.97
C TYR A 12 24.12 -14.12 10.17
N ALA A 13 25.05 -14.86 9.57
CA ALA A 13 26.46 -14.53 9.43
C ALA A 13 26.70 -13.54 8.27
N LYS A 14 27.47 -12.48 8.57
CA LYS A 14 28.50 -11.79 7.76
C LYS A 14 28.18 -11.35 6.31
N CYS A 15 27.73 -10.10 6.12
CA CYS A 15 28.18 -9.19 5.03
C CYS A 15 27.77 -7.73 5.33
N SER A 16 28.69 -6.77 5.23
CA SER A 16 28.57 -5.39 5.75
C SER A 16 27.53 -4.51 5.04
N LYS A 17 27.10 -4.86 3.82
CA LYS A 17 26.09 -4.11 3.04
C LYS A 17 24.66 -4.69 3.16
N CYS A 18 24.50 -5.90 3.71
CA CYS A 18 23.24 -6.64 3.72
C CYS A 18 22.36 -6.40 4.96
N LYS A 19 22.82 -5.62 5.95
CA LYS A 19 22.07 -5.43 7.21
C LYS A 19 20.88 -4.49 7.08
N LEU A 20 21.03 -3.39 6.31
CA LEU A 20 20.01 -2.33 6.25
C LEU A 20 18.78 -2.80 5.47
N ASN A 21 18.99 -3.41 4.29
CA ASN A 21 17.90 -3.95 3.49
C ASN A 21 17.17 -5.08 4.23
N PHE A 22 17.92 -5.99 4.86
CA PHE A 22 17.33 -7.06 5.66
C PHE A 22 16.46 -6.52 6.81
N LEU A 23 16.89 -5.45 7.48
CA LEU A 23 16.12 -4.83 8.55
C LEU A 23 14.84 -4.19 8.00
N VAL A 24 14.93 -3.46 6.88
CA VAL A 24 13.78 -2.83 6.21
C VAL A 24 12.76 -3.89 5.75
N ASP A 25 13.22 -4.98 5.15
CA ASP A 25 12.35 -6.07 4.69
C ASP A 25 11.58 -6.71 5.86
N ASN A 26 12.27 -6.97 6.97
CA ASN A 26 11.63 -7.49 8.19
C ASN A 26 10.60 -6.51 8.74
N ILE A 27 10.90 -5.21 8.83
CA ILE A 27 9.94 -4.20 9.31
C ILE A 27 8.69 -4.18 8.42
N ILE A 28 8.86 -4.24 7.10
CA ILE A 28 7.76 -4.25 6.14
C ILE A 28 6.91 -5.52 6.31
N GLU A 29 7.54 -6.68 6.50
CA GLU A 29 6.83 -7.94 6.75
C GLU A 29 6.06 -7.91 8.07
N PHE A 30 6.65 -7.39 9.15
CA PHE A 30 5.95 -7.22 10.43
C PHE A 30 4.77 -6.25 10.30
N SER A 31 4.96 -5.13 9.60
CA SER A 31 3.89 -4.13 9.41
C SER A 31 2.72 -4.65 8.56
N LYS A 32 2.96 -5.59 7.64
CA LYS A 32 1.92 -6.15 6.77
C LYS A 32 1.03 -7.19 7.46
N LYS A 33 1.51 -7.86 8.52
CA LYS A 33 0.81 -8.98 9.15
C LYS A 33 -0.56 -8.62 9.72
N ASP A 34 -0.73 -7.39 10.20
CA ASP A 34 -1.97 -6.95 10.85
C ASP A 34 -2.81 -5.99 10.00
N MET A 35 -2.41 -5.72 8.75
CA MET A 35 -3.11 -4.77 7.88
C MET A 35 -3.94 -5.49 6.82
N THR A 36 -5.25 -5.24 6.80
CA THR A 36 -6.13 -5.64 5.71
C THR A 36 -6.13 -4.56 4.63
N LEU A 37 -5.68 -4.91 3.42
CA LEU A 37 -5.69 -3.99 2.28
C LEU A 37 -6.89 -4.31 1.39
N GLN A 38 -7.83 -3.38 1.30
CA GLN A 38 -8.90 -3.44 0.31
C GLN A 38 -8.53 -2.58 -0.89
N ARG A 39 -8.56 -3.18 -2.09
CA ARG A 39 -8.36 -2.47 -3.35
C ARG A 39 -9.66 -2.47 -4.14
N PHE A 40 -10.27 -1.31 -4.28
CA PHE A 40 -11.44 -1.10 -5.13
C PHE A 40 -11.06 -1.28 -6.60
N LYS A 41 -11.76 -2.16 -7.29
CA LYS A 41 -11.60 -2.42 -8.74
C LYS A 41 -12.62 -1.66 -9.58
N GLY A 42 -13.75 -1.28 -8.98
CA GLY A 42 -14.77 -0.45 -9.61
C GLY A 42 -15.42 0.50 -8.63
N LEU A 43 -16.12 1.52 -9.15
CA LEU A 43 -16.80 2.53 -8.34
C LEU A 43 -17.96 1.96 -7.51
N GLY A 44 -18.62 0.91 -8.00
CA GLY A 44 -19.73 0.25 -7.31
C GLY A 44 -19.32 -0.65 -6.12
N GLU A 45 -18.02 -0.86 -5.91
CA GLU A 45 -17.49 -1.56 -4.72
C GLU A 45 -17.33 -0.63 -3.52
N MET A 46 -17.50 0.68 -3.73
CA MET A 46 -17.35 1.73 -2.72
C MET A 46 -18.71 2.12 -2.14
N ASN A 47 -18.72 2.44 -0.85
CA ASN A 47 -19.89 3.05 -0.20
C ASN A 47 -20.06 4.51 -0.65
N THR A 48 -21.29 5.04 -0.57
CA THR A 48 -21.61 6.41 -1.03
C THR A 48 -20.76 7.48 -0.35
N ASP A 49 -20.56 7.39 0.97
CA ASP A 49 -19.77 8.39 1.72
C ASP A 49 -18.29 8.36 1.29
N GLN A 50 -17.74 7.16 1.10
CA GLN A 50 -16.36 6.99 0.64
C GLN A 50 -16.17 7.54 -0.77
N LEU A 51 -17.15 7.34 -1.66
CA LEU A 51 -17.12 7.86 -3.02
C LEU A 51 -17.15 9.40 -3.02
N TRP A 52 -17.97 10.01 -2.16
CA TRP A 52 -18.03 11.46 -2.02
C TRP A 52 -16.69 12.05 -1.56
N ASP A 53 -16.12 11.51 -0.48
CA ASP A 53 -14.89 12.04 0.12
C ASP A 53 -13.65 11.89 -0.80
N THR A 54 -13.61 10.81 -1.58
CA THR A 54 -12.43 10.48 -2.40
C THR A 54 -12.51 11.00 -3.84
N THR A 55 -13.71 11.11 -4.43
CA THR A 55 -13.84 11.43 -5.87
C THR A 55 -14.69 12.66 -6.18
N LEU A 56 -15.79 12.90 -5.46
CA LEU A 56 -16.76 13.93 -5.86
C LEU A 56 -16.58 15.27 -5.15
N ASN A 57 -16.05 15.28 -3.92
CA ASN A 57 -15.88 16.49 -3.14
C ASN A 57 -14.93 17.49 -3.83
N PRO A 58 -15.38 18.73 -4.14
CA PRO A 58 -14.57 19.73 -4.84
C PRO A 58 -13.29 20.14 -4.12
N ASP A 59 -13.25 20.02 -2.80
CA ASP A 59 -12.12 20.49 -1.99
C ASP A 59 -10.98 19.46 -1.92
N THR A 60 -11.31 18.16 -2.00
CA THR A 60 -10.34 17.06 -1.84
C THR A 60 -10.02 16.33 -3.15
N ARG A 61 -10.84 16.49 -4.19
CA ARG A 61 -10.66 15.76 -5.46
C ARG A 61 -9.49 16.27 -6.29
N THR A 62 -8.86 15.34 -7.01
CA THR A 62 -7.81 15.64 -8.00
C THR A 62 -8.31 15.33 -9.41
N PHE A 63 -8.38 16.33 -10.29
CA PHE A 63 -8.75 16.13 -11.69
C PHE A 63 -7.53 16.00 -12.60
N LEU A 64 -7.64 15.12 -13.59
CA LEU A 64 -6.72 15.04 -14.71
C LEU A 64 -7.26 15.89 -15.87
N LYS A 65 -6.46 16.86 -16.36
CA LYS A 65 -6.80 17.63 -17.55
C LYS A 65 -6.25 16.93 -18.79
N ILE A 66 -7.14 16.58 -19.71
CA ILE A 66 -6.83 15.87 -20.95
C ILE A 66 -6.38 16.87 -22.03
N LYS A 67 -5.39 16.49 -22.84
CA LYS A 67 -4.94 17.23 -24.02
C LYS A 67 -5.40 16.52 -25.30
N ILE A 68 -5.40 17.25 -26.41
CA ILE A 68 -5.79 16.73 -27.73
C ILE A 68 -4.93 15.53 -28.15
N SER A 69 -3.64 15.53 -27.79
CA SER A 69 -2.73 14.40 -28.03
C SER A 69 -3.13 13.11 -27.32
N ASP A 70 -3.83 13.20 -26.19
CA ASP A 70 -4.24 12.02 -25.41
C ASP A 70 -5.45 11.34 -26.03
N CYS A 71 -6.20 12.06 -26.89
CA CYS A 71 -7.33 11.50 -27.64
C CYS A 71 -6.87 10.51 -28.70
N GLU A 72 -5.71 10.75 -29.35
CA GLU A 72 -5.15 9.83 -30.35
C GLU A 72 -4.66 8.51 -29.74
N ALA A 73 -4.26 8.50 -28.46
CA ALA A 73 -3.84 7.29 -27.75
C ALA A 73 -5.00 6.45 -27.20
N ALA A 74 -6.23 6.98 -27.27
CA ALA A 74 -7.43 6.36 -26.74
C ALA A 74 -8.30 5.68 -27.80
N ASP A 75 -8.07 5.98 -29.09
CA ASP A 75 -8.67 5.29 -30.26
C ASP A 75 -7.86 4.03 -30.61
#